data_AF-A0A4P6PGN0-F1
#
_entry.id   AF-A0A4P6PGN0-F1
#
_cell.length_a   1.000
_cell.length_b   1.000
_cell.length_c   1.000
_cell.angle_alpha   90.00
_cell.angle_beta   90.00
_cell.angle_gamma   90.00
#
_symmetry.space_group_name_H-M   'P 1'
#
loop_
_entity.id
_entity.type
_entity.pdbx_description
1 polymer ?
#
loop_
_entity_poly.entity_id
_entity_poly.type
_entity_poly.pdbx_seq_one_letter_code
_entity_poly.pdbx_strand_id
1 'polypeptide(L)'
;MNRFIYSMINWIDTFKDSHPYRAYFWIRELKNTFPLNVLQRAKLDPLFEKLDQDEQNRLYVQGLDDLDRLSRSYLASMGRESRLKFKDDALTAECAPLLQTYQNTPVIKDALNALCSPTDEPACVQPHWEE
;
A
#
# COMPACT_ATOMS: atom_id res chain seq x y z
N MET A 1 14.83 3.10 -21.02
CA MET A 1 15.02 3.15 -19.56
C MET A 1 15.24 4.57 -19.03
N ASN A 2 16.26 5.32 -19.49
CA ASN A 2 16.51 6.69 -18.97
C ASN A 2 15.34 7.68 -19.11
N ARG A 3 14.65 7.70 -20.25
CA ARG A 3 13.49 8.59 -20.48
C ARG A 3 12.34 8.31 -19.50
N PHE A 4 12.12 7.04 -19.15
CA PHE A 4 11.11 6.63 -18.19
C PHE A 4 11.45 7.15 -16.79
N ILE A 5 12.69 6.93 -16.32
CA ILE A 5 13.13 7.39 -14.98
C ILE A 5 12.98 8.92 -14.86
N TYR A 6 13.40 9.69 -15.86
CA TYR A 6 13.20 11.14 -15.82
C TYR A 6 11.73 11.55 -15.86
N SER A 7 10.87 10.81 -16.57
CA SER A 7 9.43 11.07 -16.56
C SER A 7 8.83 10.81 -15.17
N MET A 8 9.27 9.74 -14.49
CA MET A 8 8.88 9.44 -13.11
C MET A 8 9.38 10.51 -12.13
N ILE A 9 10.63 10.97 -12.24
CA ILE A 9 11.16 12.05 -11.40
C ILE A 9 10.33 13.32 -11.58
N ASN A 10 10.05 13.72 -12.84
CA ASN A 10 9.23 14.88 -13.13
C ASN A 10 7.80 14.72 -12.58
N TRP A 11 7.24 13.52 -12.66
CA TRP A 11 5.92 13.23 -12.10
C TRP A 11 5.92 13.36 -10.58
N ILE A 12 6.93 12.82 -9.88
CA ILE A 12 7.13 12.99 -8.43
C ILE A 12 7.18 14.48 -8.05
N ASP A 13 7.91 15.29 -8.83
CA ASP A 13 8.01 16.73 -8.61
C ASP A 13 6.65 17.45 -8.66
N THR A 14 5.65 16.92 -9.39
CA THR A 14 4.32 17.54 -9.46
C THR A 14 3.47 17.38 -8.21
N PHE A 15 3.74 16.38 -7.37
CA PHE A 15 2.90 16.08 -6.22
C PHE A 15 3.63 15.99 -4.87
N LYS A 16 4.97 16.07 -4.85
CA LYS A 16 5.78 15.93 -3.63
C LYS A 16 5.38 16.82 -2.46
N ASP A 17 4.85 18.02 -2.72
CA ASP A 17 4.43 18.94 -1.67
C ASP A 17 3.01 18.63 -1.15
N SER A 18 2.14 18.10 -2.02
CA SER A 18 0.76 17.73 -1.68
C SER A 18 0.62 16.32 -1.09
N HIS A 19 1.49 15.39 -1.51
CA HIS A 19 1.47 13.99 -1.11
C HIS A 19 2.91 13.50 -0.82
N PRO A 20 3.58 14.05 0.20
CA PRO A 20 5.00 13.79 0.48
C PRO A 20 5.29 12.31 0.75
N TYR A 21 4.39 11.60 1.43
CA TYR A 21 4.52 10.17 1.71
C TYR A 21 4.50 9.30 0.44
N ARG A 22 3.69 9.66 -0.57
CA ARG A 22 3.71 8.99 -1.88
C ARG A 22 4.99 9.29 -2.64
N ALA A 23 5.48 10.53 -2.54
CA ALA A 23 6.73 10.90 -3.21
C ALA A 23 7.89 10.12 -2.59
N TYR A 24 7.95 10.05 -1.27
CA TYR A 24 8.93 9.25 -0.54
C TYR A 24 8.90 7.77 -0.97
N PHE A 25 7.72 7.15 -1.01
CA PHE A 25 7.54 5.79 -1.52
C PHE A 25 8.14 5.60 -2.93
N TRP A 26 7.71 6.43 -3.89
CA TRP A 26 8.16 6.27 -5.28
C TRP A 26 9.66 6.52 -5.45
N ILE A 27 10.24 7.42 -4.67
CA ILE A 27 11.69 7.64 -4.69
C ILE A 27 12.41 6.42 -4.12
N ARG A 28 11.93 5.83 -3.01
CA ARG A 28 12.48 4.58 -2.45
C ARG A 28 12.46 3.46 -3.48
N GLU A 29 11.32 3.26 -4.14
CA GLU A 29 11.16 2.23 -5.17
C GLU A 29 12.06 2.48 -6.38
N LEU A 30 12.14 3.72 -6.88
CA LEU A 30 13.05 4.04 -7.99
C LEU A 30 14.52 3.75 -7.64
N LYS A 31 14.94 4.05 -6.40
CA LYS A 31 16.30 3.80 -5.92
C LYS A 31 16.59 2.31 -5.72
N ASN A 32 15.61 1.53 -5.29
CA ASN A 32 15.76 0.10 -5.01
C ASN A 32 15.64 -0.77 -6.26
N THR A 33 14.76 -0.40 -7.20
CA THR A 33 14.43 -1.24 -8.37
C THR A 33 15.32 -0.95 -9.57
N PHE A 34 15.77 0.29 -9.75
CA PHE A 34 16.46 0.71 -10.98
C PHE A 34 17.91 1.15 -10.73
N PRO A 35 18.84 0.82 -11.64
CA PRO A 35 20.19 1.37 -11.60
C PRO A 35 20.16 2.85 -12.02
N LEU A 36 20.15 3.75 -11.04
CA LEU A 36 20.15 5.20 -11.28
C LEU A 36 21.56 5.71 -11.62
N ASN A 37 21.65 6.56 -12.64
CA ASN A 37 22.88 7.28 -12.97
C ASN A 37 23.15 8.46 -12.03
N VAL A 38 24.35 9.04 -12.10
CA VAL A 38 24.79 10.16 -11.22
C VAL A 38 23.82 11.36 -11.28
N LEU A 39 23.32 11.73 -12.46
CA LEU A 39 22.42 12.88 -12.60
C LEU A 39 21.02 12.60 -12.02
N GLN A 40 20.54 11.36 -12.10
CA GLN A 40 19.26 10.96 -11.51
C GLN A 40 19.36 10.92 -9.98
N ARG A 41 20.45 10.36 -9.45
CA ARG A 41 20.75 10.34 -8.01
C ARG A 41 20.87 11.76 -7.45
N ALA A 42 21.60 12.64 -8.13
CA ALA A 42 21.73 14.04 -7.73
C ALA A 42 20.38 14.79 -7.60
N LYS A 43 19.35 14.38 -8.36
CA LYS A 43 17.99 14.92 -8.22
C LYS A 43 17.20 14.28 -7.08
N LEU A 44 17.32 12.97 -6.91
CA LEU A 44 16.49 12.20 -5.99
C LEU A 44 17.03 12.17 -4.57
N ASP A 45 18.34 12.17 -4.37
CA ASP A 45 18.96 12.00 -3.05
C ASP A 45 18.61 13.13 -2.09
N PRO A 46 18.72 14.43 -2.45
CA PRO A 46 18.35 15.52 -1.53
C PRO A 46 16.85 15.50 -1.19
N LEU A 47 16.01 15.14 -2.17
CA LEU A 47 14.56 15.03 -1.94
C LEU A 47 14.23 13.84 -1.04
N PHE A 48 14.89 12.71 -1.25
CA PHE A 48 14.75 11.53 -0.41
C PHE A 48 15.15 11.83 1.02
N GLU A 49 16.34 12.39 1.25
CA GLU A 49 16.85 12.74 2.58
C GLU A 49 15.92 13.70 3.32
N LYS A 50 15.38 14.71 2.60
CA LYS A 50 14.42 15.65 3.16
C LYS A 50 13.13 14.94 3.60
N LEU A 51 12.55 14.12 2.71
CA LEU A 51 11.30 13.41 2.98
C LEU A 51 11.47 12.31 4.02
N ASP A 52 12.66 11.72 4.12
CA ASP A 52 13.01 10.68 5.08
C ASP A 52 13.00 11.20 6.51
N GLN A 53 13.20 12.50 6.75
CA GLN A 53 13.13 13.07 8.11
C GLN A 53 11.74 12.98 8.73
N ASP A 54 10.69 12.98 7.91
CA ASP A 54 9.30 12.90 8.37
C ASP A 54 8.93 11.44 8.69
N GLU A 55 8.65 11.20 9.96
CA GLU A 55 8.24 9.88 10.46
C GLU A 55 6.98 9.35 9.77
N GLN A 56 6.03 10.22 9.39
CA GLN A 56 4.80 9.79 8.74
C GLN A 56 5.06 9.21 7.34
N ASN A 57 6.07 9.71 6.63
CA ASN A 57 6.47 9.15 5.34
C ASN A 57 7.05 7.74 5.52
N ARG A 58 7.88 7.53 6.56
CA ARG A 58 8.46 6.23 6.88
C ARG A 58 7.38 5.23 7.29
N LEU A 59 6.47 5.63 8.19
CA LEU A 59 5.34 4.80 8.63
C LEU A 59 4.40 4.43 7.48
N TYR A 60 4.13 5.35 6.56
CA TYR A 60 3.33 5.04 5.37
C TYR A 60 3.95 3.93 4.54
N VAL A 61 5.25 4.03 4.25
CA VAL A 61 5.93 3.02 3.44
C VAL A 61 6.03 1.68 4.18
N GLN A 62 6.34 1.70 5.49
CA GLN A 62 6.33 0.49 6.31
C GLN A 62 4.95 -0.17 6.33
N GLY A 63 3.88 0.63 6.40
CA GLY A 63 2.51 0.15 6.32
C GLY A 63 2.17 -0.52 4.99
N LEU A 64 2.70 -0.01 3.87
CA LEU A 64 2.56 -0.68 2.57
C LEU A 64 3.29 -2.03 2.55
N ASP A 65 4.50 -2.10 3.12
CA ASP A 65 5.26 -3.35 3.21
C ASP A 65 4.51 -4.39 4.08
N ASP A 66 3.92 -3.97 5.21
CA ASP A 66 3.11 -4.84 6.07
C ASP A 66 1.81 -5.30 5.40
N LEU A 67 1.16 -4.44 4.62
CA LEU A 67 -0.02 -4.81 3.82
C LEU A 67 0.35 -5.83 2.73
N ASP A 68 1.48 -5.67 2.04
CA ASP A 68 1.95 -6.66 1.06
C ASP A 68 2.27 -7.99 1.75
N ARG A 69 2.87 -7.97 2.94
CA ARG A 69 3.12 -9.18 3.73
C ARG A 69 1.83 -9.88 4.11
N LEU A 70 0.84 -9.13 4.62
CA LEU A 70 -0.48 -9.67 4.98
C LEU A 70 -1.19 -10.28 3.76
N SER A 71 -1.08 -9.61 2.61
CA SER A 71 -1.60 -10.12 1.33
C SER A 71 -0.96 -11.46 0.95
N ARG A 72 0.36 -11.59 1.07
CA ARG A 72 1.07 -12.84 0.73
C ARG A 72 0.88 -13.96 1.74
N SER A 73 0.82 -13.64 3.04
CA SER A 73 0.72 -14.67 4.08
C SER A 73 -0.70 -15.20 4.22
N TYR A 74 -1.69 -14.30 4.21
CA TYR A 74 -3.07 -14.62 4.53
C TYR A 74 -3.93 -14.66 3.26
N LEU A 75 -3.99 -13.57 2.49
CA LEU A 75 -4.90 -13.48 1.33
C LEU A 75 -4.52 -14.44 0.20
N ALA A 76 -3.24 -14.65 -0.08
CA ALA A 76 -2.78 -15.55 -1.13
C ALA A 76 -3.08 -17.03 -0.82
N SER A 77 -3.27 -17.38 0.45
CA SER A 77 -3.68 -18.73 0.87
C SER A 77 -5.17 -19.01 0.62
N MET A 78 -5.97 -17.96 0.37
CA MET A 78 -7.38 -18.07 0.05
C MET A 78 -7.57 -18.31 -1.45
N GLY A 79 -7.61 -19.59 -1.85
CA GLY A 79 -7.84 -20.01 -3.25
C GLY A 79 -9.26 -19.70 -3.78
N ARG A 80 -9.51 -20.05 -5.05
CA ARG A 80 -10.79 -19.84 -5.79
C ARG A 80 -12.05 -20.43 -5.13
N GLU A 81 -11.90 -21.30 -4.13
CA GLU A 81 -12.99 -21.91 -3.38
C GLU A 81 -13.25 -21.23 -2.02
N SER A 82 -12.55 -20.13 -1.73
CA SER A 82 -12.75 -19.40 -0.48
C SER A 82 -14.17 -18.86 -0.41
N ARG A 83 -15.01 -19.57 0.34
CA ARG A 83 -16.17 -18.97 1.00
C ARG A 83 -15.59 -18.01 2.02
N LEU A 84 -15.18 -16.81 1.58
CA LEU A 84 -14.91 -15.71 2.49
C LEU A 84 -16.13 -15.66 3.41
N LYS A 85 -15.92 -16.02 4.67
CA LYS A 85 -16.95 -15.80 5.68
C LYS A 85 -17.15 -14.29 5.67
N PHE A 86 -18.39 -13.84 5.74
CA PHE A 86 -18.73 -12.41 5.83
C PHE A 86 -17.97 -11.69 6.96
N LYS A 87 -17.45 -12.47 7.92
CA LYS A 87 -16.49 -12.04 8.93
C LYS A 87 -15.32 -13.02 9.01
N ASP A 88 -14.10 -12.51 8.92
CA ASP A 88 -12.86 -13.26 9.12
C ASP A 88 -12.15 -12.80 10.41
N ASP A 89 -12.40 -13.53 11.49
CA ASP A 89 -11.83 -13.21 12.81
C ASP A 89 -10.29 -13.38 12.85
N ALA A 90 -9.72 -14.25 12.01
CA ALA A 90 -8.27 -14.46 11.97
C ALA A 90 -7.57 -13.30 11.24
N LEU A 91 -8.11 -12.86 10.11
CA LEU A 91 -7.65 -11.64 9.43
C LEU A 91 -7.78 -10.41 10.34
N THR A 92 -8.89 -10.31 11.08
CA THR A 92 -9.11 -9.22 12.03
C THR A 92 -8.06 -9.22 13.15
N ALA A 93 -7.70 -10.40 13.67
CA ALA A 93 -6.67 -10.53 14.70
C ALA A 93 -5.27 -10.10 14.21
N GLU A 94 -4.92 -10.41 12.96
CA GLU A 94 -3.66 -9.98 12.33
C GLU A 94 -3.62 -8.47 12.06
N CYS A 95 -4.77 -7.87 11.73
CA CYS A 95 -4.87 -6.43 11.47
C CYS A 95 -4.87 -5.57 12.74
N ALA A 96 -5.37 -6.09 13.87
CA ALA A 96 -5.49 -5.37 15.13
C ALA A 96 -4.18 -4.70 15.61
N PRO A 97 -3.02 -5.39 15.68
CA PRO A 97 -1.76 -4.75 16.06
C PRO A 97 -1.31 -3.70 15.03
N LEU A 98 -1.56 -3.91 13.73
CA LEU A 98 -1.20 -2.96 12.68
C LEU A 98 -2.05 -1.67 12.78
N LEU A 99 -3.33 -1.79 13.12
CA LEU A 99 -4.22 -0.64 13.34
C LEU A 99 -3.75 0.26 14.49
N GLN A 100 -3.14 -0.31 15.52
CA GLN A 100 -2.54 0.46 16.61
C GLN A 100 -1.29 1.21 16.14
N THR A 101 -0.39 0.53 15.41
CA THR A 101 0.84 1.13 14.86
C THR A 101 0.54 2.27 13.90
N TYR A 102 -0.42 2.08 13.00
CA TYR A 102 -0.72 3.00 11.90
C TYR A 102 -1.93 3.92 12.17
N GLN A 103 -2.31 4.10 13.44
CA GLN A 103 -3.48 4.90 13.82
C GLN A 103 -3.46 6.34 13.29
N ASN A 104 -2.27 6.90 13.08
CA ASN A 104 -2.03 8.26 12.60
C ASN A 104 -1.62 8.31 11.13
N THR A 105 -1.70 7.19 10.40
CA THR A 105 -1.37 7.08 8.98
C THR A 105 -2.66 6.75 8.20
N PRO A 106 -3.45 7.76 7.78
CA PRO A 106 -4.84 7.56 7.37
C PRO A 106 -5.03 6.52 6.27
N VAL A 107 -4.22 6.57 5.21
CA VAL A 107 -4.34 5.64 4.07
C VAL A 107 -4.11 4.18 4.49
N ILE A 108 -3.16 3.93 5.39
CA ILE A 108 -2.85 2.58 5.87
C ILE A 108 -3.95 2.11 6.82
N LYS A 109 -4.37 2.98 7.74
CA LYS A 109 -5.49 2.72 8.65
C LYS A 109 -6.77 2.38 7.89
N ASP A 110 -7.10 3.16 6.86
CA ASP A 110 -8.31 2.95 6.05
C ASP A 110 -8.24 1.62 5.30
N ALA A 111 -7.08 1.27 4.75
CA ALA A 111 -6.88 -0.03 4.12
C ALA A 111 -7.05 -1.20 5.11
N LEU A 112 -6.45 -1.11 6.30
CA LEU A 112 -6.59 -2.12 7.35
C LEU A 112 -8.02 -2.24 7.86
N ASN A 113 -8.73 -1.12 8.05
CA ASN A 113 -10.13 -1.11 8.43
C ASN A 113 -11.01 -1.76 7.34
N ALA A 114 -10.74 -1.47 6.07
CA ALA A 114 -11.45 -2.08 4.95
C ALA A 114 -11.24 -3.62 4.93
N LEU A 115 -10.03 -4.10 5.22
CA LEU A 115 -9.74 -5.53 5.34
C LEU A 115 -10.46 -6.21 6.51
N CYS A 116 -10.67 -5.48 7.62
CA CYS A 116 -11.39 -5.98 8.79
C CYS A 116 -12.91 -5.85 8.68
N SER A 117 -13.40 -5.04 7.75
CA SER A 117 -14.83 -4.75 7.63
C SER A 117 -15.55 -5.97 7.10
N PRO A 118 -16.71 -6.33 7.67
CA PRO A 118 -17.53 -7.38 7.11
C PRO A 118 -17.91 -7.01 5.68
N THR A 119 -17.91 -8.01 4.79
CA THR A 119 -18.43 -7.84 3.44
C THR A 119 -19.93 -8.12 3.47
N ASP A 120 -20.72 -7.30 2.78
CA ASP A 120 -22.16 -7.53 2.66
C ASP A 120 -22.44 -8.85 1.93
N GLU A 121 -23.54 -9.53 2.30
CA GLU A 121 -24.06 -10.65 1.51
C GLU A 121 -24.31 -10.18 0.07
N PRO A 122 -23.85 -10.91 -0.97
CA PRO A 122 -24.26 -10.59 -2.32
C PRO A 122 -25.78 -10.67 -2.38
N ALA A 123 -26.44 -9.55 -2.72
CA ALA A 123 -27.86 -9.48 -3.02
C ALA A 123 -28.20 -10.19 -4.34
N CYS A 124 -27.77 -11.45 -4.48
CA CYS A 124 -28.11 -12.30 -5.60
C CYS A 124 -29.18 -13.28 -5.12
N VAL A 125 -30.44 -12.86 -5.22
CA VAL A 125 -31.56 -13.80 -5.32
C VAL A 125 -31.25 -14.68 -6.52
N GLN A 126 -30.79 -15.91 -6.30
CA GLN A 126 -30.65 -16.86 -7.40
C GLN A 126 -32.05 -17.10 -7.97
N PRO A 127 -32.31 -16.86 -9.27
CA PRO A 127 -33.58 -17.25 -9.85
C PRO A 127 -33.69 -18.78 -9.74
N HIS A 128 -34.68 -19.24 -8.98
CA HIS A 128 -35.10 -20.64 -8.99
C HIS A 128 -35.54 -20.97 -10.42
N TRP A 129 -34.70 -21.68 -11.16
CA TRP A 129 -35.17 -22.45 -12.31
C TRP A 129 -35.59 -23.80 -11.74
N GLU A 130 -36.89 -23.94 -11.52
CA GLU A 130 -37.53 -25.23 -11.21
C GLU A 130 -37.38 -26.13 -12.44
N GLU A 131 -36.88 -27.36 -12.24
CA GLU A 131 -37.04 -28.49 -13.18
C GLU A 131 -38.07 -29.47 -12.62
#